data_AF-A0A0G1XJ84-F1
#
_entry.id   AF-A0A0G1XJ84-F1
#
_cell.length_a   1.000
_cell.length_b   1.000
_cell.length_c   1.000
_cell.angle_alpha   90.00
_cell.angle_beta   90.00
_cell.angle_gamma   90.00
#
_symmetry.space_group_name_H-M   'P 1'
#
loop_
_entity.id
_entity.type
_entity.pdbx_description
1 polymer ?
#
loop_
_entity_poly.entity_id
_entity_poly.type
_entity_poly.pdbx_seq_one_letter_code
_entity_poly.pdbx_strand_id
1 'polypeptide(L)'
;MEMEKLNKSQIVLLTLLVSFVTSIATGVVTVSLMDQAPPAIAQTVNRIVERTVEKVVQSAQTAAVPAAVGQTVVIKESQLISQSVDSVNPSVARLYTSDPESQIFFGLGLVVDKTGVIVTDSNALGDYSDAVVRLQSGAQVRAFVIARDVGTGIAYLQATTTTLDGKAIAWESAVLSSSKITLGETVVALSGKTIQRIGSGIVTALMPREKAASIIDTSISQDSIMGGSPLVDTDGTVLGISTGVARASSVSGFIPIPPFEKPVEKSAQSQVPVN
;
A
#
# COMPACT_ATOMS: atom_id res chain seq x y z
N MET A 1 -33.59 4.36 -57.37
CA MET A 1 -33.32 2.92 -57.21
C MET A 1 -34.63 2.26 -56.84
N GLU A 2 -35.16 1.38 -57.68
CA GLU A 2 -36.47 0.75 -57.45
C GLU A 2 -36.36 -0.30 -56.34
N MET A 3 -36.95 -0.02 -55.17
CA MET A 3 -36.97 -0.94 -54.01
C MET A 3 -37.71 -2.25 -54.30
N GLU A 4 -38.52 -2.29 -55.35
CA GLU A 4 -39.42 -3.41 -55.68
C GLU A 4 -38.69 -4.62 -56.31
N LYS A 5 -37.40 -4.49 -56.64
CA LYS A 5 -36.60 -5.57 -57.27
C LYS A 5 -35.63 -6.28 -56.32
N LEU A 6 -35.74 -6.06 -55.00
CA LEU A 6 -34.83 -6.66 -54.03
C LEU A 6 -35.25 -8.10 -53.69
N ASN A 7 -34.30 -9.02 -53.71
CA ASN A 7 -34.50 -10.39 -53.24
C ASN A 7 -34.72 -10.41 -51.71
N LYS A 8 -35.41 -11.42 -51.17
CA LYS A 8 -35.70 -11.56 -49.73
C LYS A 8 -34.44 -11.40 -48.87
N SER A 9 -33.32 -11.97 -49.29
CA SER A 9 -32.04 -11.84 -48.58
C SER A 9 -31.47 -10.43 -48.59
N GLN A 10 -31.68 -9.66 -49.68
CA GLN A 10 -31.24 -8.28 -49.79
C GLN A 10 -32.09 -7.35 -48.91
N ILE A 11 -33.40 -7.62 -48.80
CA ILE A 11 -34.29 -6.90 -47.88
C ILE A 11 -33.84 -7.14 -46.44
N VAL A 12 -33.52 -8.38 -46.05
CA VAL A 12 -33.02 -8.70 -44.70
C VAL A 12 -31.68 -8.03 -44.43
N LEU A 13 -30.76 -8.03 -45.39
CA LEU A 13 -29.46 -7.37 -45.21
C LEU A 13 -29.60 -5.85 -45.11
N LEU A 14 -30.50 -5.25 -45.88
CA LEU A 14 -30.77 -3.82 -45.83
C LEU A 14 -31.41 -3.41 -44.50
N THR A 15 -32.35 -4.19 -43.96
CA THR A 15 -32.95 -3.89 -42.65
C THR A 15 -31.95 -4.03 -41.51
N LEU A 16 -31.04 -5.00 -41.58
CA LEU A 16 -29.92 -5.13 -40.63
C LEU A 16 -28.92 -3.97 -40.71
N LEU A 17 -28.58 -3.54 -41.93
CA LEU A 17 -27.69 -2.39 -42.14
C LEU A 17 -28.31 -1.11 -41.58
N VAL A 18 -29.58 -0.86 -41.86
CA VAL A 18 -30.28 0.36 -41.41
C VAL A 18 -30.43 0.37 -39.89
N SER A 19 -30.76 -0.75 -39.25
CA SER A 19 -30.86 -0.82 -37.78
C SER A 19 -29.49 -0.60 -37.11
N PHE A 20 -28.41 -1.15 -37.68
CA PHE A 20 -27.05 -0.95 -37.19
C PHE A 20 -26.62 0.52 -37.26
N VAL A 21 -26.81 1.17 -38.42
CA VAL A 21 -26.44 2.58 -38.60
C VAL A 21 -27.27 3.50 -37.70
N THR A 22 -28.56 3.19 -37.50
CA THR A 22 -29.44 3.97 -36.62
C THR A 22 -29.00 3.89 -35.15
N SER A 23 -28.53 2.74 -34.69
CA SER A 23 -28.01 2.54 -33.32
C SER A 23 -26.76 3.39 -33.05
N ILE A 24 -25.80 3.39 -33.99
CA ILE A 24 -24.57 4.19 -33.88
C ILE A 24 -24.90 5.69 -33.87
N ALA A 25 -25.78 6.15 -34.76
CA ALA A 25 -26.19 7.55 -34.83
C ALA A 25 -26.86 8.00 -33.52
N THR A 26 -27.73 7.16 -32.95
CA THR A 26 -28.41 7.46 -31.68
C THR A 26 -27.41 7.54 -30.53
N GLY A 27 -26.43 6.63 -30.45
CA GLY A 27 -25.39 6.63 -29.42
C GLY A 27 -24.48 7.86 -29.47
N VAL A 28 -24.06 8.29 -30.66
CA VAL A 28 -23.22 9.49 -30.81
C VAL A 28 -23.98 10.76 -30.38
N VAL A 29 -25.26 10.86 -30.75
CA VAL A 29 -26.09 12.02 -30.40
C VAL A 29 -26.36 12.08 -28.89
N THR A 30 -26.66 10.94 -28.24
CA THR A 30 -26.91 10.93 -26.79
C THR A 30 -25.67 11.28 -25.98
N VAL A 31 -24.48 10.79 -26.36
CA VAL A 31 -23.22 11.16 -25.71
C VAL A 31 -22.88 12.64 -25.92
N SER A 32 -23.09 13.15 -27.14
CA SER A 32 -22.83 14.56 -27.45
C SER A 32 -23.74 15.53 -26.69
N LEU A 33 -24.97 15.12 -26.37
CA LEU A 33 -25.88 15.92 -25.55
C LEU A 33 -25.55 15.87 -24.05
N MET A 34 -24.94 14.79 -23.56
CA MET A 34 -24.50 14.68 -22.16
C MET A 34 -23.33 15.62 -21.85
N ASP A 35 -22.43 15.85 -22.82
CA ASP A 35 -21.30 16.79 -22.70
C ASP A 35 -21.72 18.27 -22.84
N GLN A 36 -23.00 18.56 -23.15
CA GLN A 36 -23.54 19.93 -23.19
C GLN A 36 -24.25 20.34 -21.88
N ALA A 37 -23.78 19.87 -20.74
CA ALA A 37 -24.25 20.39 -19.45
C ALA A 37 -23.91 21.90 -19.32
N PRO A 38 -24.90 22.79 -19.11
CA PRO A 38 -24.63 24.20 -18.86
C PRO A 38 -23.84 24.37 -17.55
N PRO A 39 -22.82 25.24 -17.48
CA PRO A 39 -22.22 25.64 -16.21
C PRO A 39 -23.20 26.56 -15.47
N ALA A 40 -24.26 25.98 -14.92
CA ALA A 40 -25.20 26.66 -14.04
C ALA A 40 -24.75 26.48 -12.58
N ILE A 41 -24.23 27.58 -12.02
CA ILE A 41 -24.25 27.91 -10.60
C ILE A 41 -23.23 27.15 -9.72
N ALA A 42 -21.95 27.51 -9.88
CA ALA A 42 -20.92 27.33 -8.85
C ALA A 42 -20.34 28.68 -8.35
N GLN A 43 -21.09 29.79 -8.45
CA GLN A 43 -20.60 31.13 -8.06
C GLN A 43 -21.67 32.05 -7.44
N THR A 44 -22.27 31.67 -6.30
CA THR A 44 -23.11 32.62 -5.50
C THR A 44 -22.84 32.61 -3.99
N VAL A 45 -21.70 32.11 -3.50
CA VAL A 45 -21.38 32.22 -2.05
C VAL A 45 -19.96 32.73 -1.80
N ASN A 46 -19.53 33.76 -2.54
CA ASN A 46 -18.31 34.48 -2.15
C ASN A 46 -18.36 35.99 -2.40
N ARG A 47 -19.54 36.62 -2.25
CA ARG A 47 -19.64 38.07 -2.39
C ARG A 47 -20.65 38.72 -1.44
N ILE A 48 -20.55 38.46 -0.13
CA ILE A 48 -21.18 39.33 0.89
C ILE A 48 -20.39 39.25 2.20
N VAL A 49 -19.30 40.02 2.38
CA VAL A 49 -18.96 40.78 3.62
C VAL A 49 -17.88 41.82 3.28
N GLU A 50 -18.18 42.80 2.44
CA GLU A 50 -17.43 44.06 2.42
C GLU A 50 -18.41 45.17 2.05
N ARG A 51 -19.00 45.83 3.06
CA ARG A 51 -19.61 47.18 3.04
C ARG A 51 -20.54 47.42 4.25
N THR A 52 -20.08 47.23 5.49
CA THR A 52 -20.73 47.90 6.66
C THR A 52 -19.80 48.10 7.87
N VAL A 53 -18.49 48.31 7.68
CA VAL A 53 -17.66 48.85 8.77
C VAL A 53 -16.67 49.86 8.20
N GLU A 54 -17.22 50.94 7.65
CA GLU A 54 -16.45 52.14 7.34
C GLU A 54 -17.11 53.31 8.08
N LYS A 55 -17.01 53.28 9.41
CA LYS A 55 -16.98 54.46 10.30
C LYS A 55 -16.97 53.98 11.74
N VAL A 56 -15.78 53.92 12.35
CA VAL A 56 -15.46 54.57 13.64
C VAL A 56 -13.93 54.61 13.73
N VAL A 57 -13.39 55.81 13.47
CA VAL A 57 -12.23 56.45 14.13
C VAL A 57 -10.83 55.83 13.96
N GLN A 58 -10.01 56.55 13.18
CA GLN A 58 -8.55 56.58 13.28
C GLN A 58 -8.08 56.98 14.68
N SER A 59 -7.21 56.18 15.28
CA SER A 59 -5.95 56.68 15.87
C SER A 59 -5.04 55.52 16.32
N ALA A 60 -3.86 55.46 15.68
CA ALA A 60 -2.57 55.02 16.22
C ALA A 60 -2.45 53.61 16.84
N GLN A 61 -1.86 52.66 16.12
CA GLN A 61 -0.43 52.33 16.25
C GLN A 61 -0.03 51.16 15.35
N THR A 62 1.11 51.37 14.73
CA THR A 62 1.86 50.48 13.86
C THR A 62 2.19 49.17 14.57
N ALA A 63 1.51 48.09 14.21
CA ALA A 63 1.98 46.73 14.40
C ALA A 63 1.70 45.98 13.10
N ALA A 64 2.74 45.82 12.28
CA ALA A 64 2.70 44.94 11.13
C ALA A 64 2.55 43.49 11.63
N VAL A 65 1.31 43.03 11.75
CA VAL A 65 1.01 41.61 11.81
C VAL A 65 1.11 41.12 10.36
N PRO A 66 2.03 40.19 10.02
CA PRO A 66 1.93 39.53 8.72
C PRO A 66 0.58 38.81 8.74
N ALA A 67 -0.30 39.17 7.81
CA ALA A 67 -1.45 38.35 7.50
C ALA A 67 -0.90 36.98 7.10
N ALA A 68 -0.94 36.03 8.03
CA ALA A 68 -0.75 34.63 7.75
C ALA A 68 -1.91 34.27 6.82
N VAL A 69 -1.64 34.37 5.52
CA VAL A 69 -2.40 33.67 4.50
C VAL A 69 -2.29 32.22 4.91
N GLY A 70 -3.33 31.72 5.58
CA GLY A 70 -3.53 30.29 5.79
C GLY A 70 -3.63 29.69 4.40
N GLN A 71 -2.48 29.31 3.85
CA GLN A 71 -2.43 28.42 2.71
C GLN A 71 -3.13 27.16 3.20
N THR A 72 -4.39 26.97 2.81
CA THR A 72 -4.99 25.65 2.81
C THR A 72 -4.14 24.84 1.83
N VAL A 73 -3.08 24.20 2.36
CA VAL A 73 -2.27 23.28 1.58
C VAL A 73 -3.23 22.16 1.21
N VAL A 74 -3.75 22.20 -0.02
CA VAL A 74 -4.53 21.12 -0.59
C VAL A 74 -3.55 19.99 -0.83
N ILE A 75 -3.32 19.19 0.21
CA ILE A 75 -2.50 17.98 0.10
C ILE A 75 -3.30 17.01 -0.75
N LYS A 76 -2.78 16.71 -1.94
CA LYS A 76 -3.38 15.71 -2.82
C LYS A 76 -3.06 14.33 -2.27
N GLU A 77 -4.00 13.39 -2.37
CA GLU A 77 -3.78 11.99 -1.98
C GLU A 77 -2.52 11.39 -2.61
N SER A 78 -2.22 11.75 -3.86
CA SER A 78 -0.98 11.32 -4.53
C SER A 78 0.31 11.79 -3.84
N GLN A 79 0.28 12.94 -3.16
CA GLN A 79 1.41 13.44 -2.37
C GLN A 79 1.56 12.66 -1.07
N LEU A 80 0.46 12.30 -0.41
CA LEU A 80 0.49 11.46 0.79
C LEU A 80 1.07 10.07 0.49
N ILE A 81 0.64 9.46 -0.62
CA ILE A 81 1.18 8.16 -1.07
C ILE A 81 2.70 8.25 -1.32
N SER A 82 3.18 9.33 -1.95
CA SER A 82 4.62 9.50 -2.17
C SER A 82 5.38 9.63 -0.84
N GLN A 83 4.84 10.43 0.08
CA GLN A 83 5.47 10.67 1.39
C GLN A 83 5.48 9.41 2.26
N SER A 84 4.40 8.62 2.25
CA SER A 84 4.33 7.36 3.00
C SER A 84 5.29 6.30 2.47
N VAL A 85 5.50 6.27 1.14
CA VAL A 85 6.52 5.41 0.54
C VAL A 85 7.92 5.87 0.93
N ASP A 86 8.21 7.16 0.88
CA ASP A 86 9.53 7.69 1.22
C ASP A 86 9.89 7.44 2.70
N SER A 87 8.91 7.49 3.61
CA SER A 87 9.14 7.24 5.04
C SER A 87 9.43 5.77 5.35
N VAL A 88 8.73 4.83 4.69
CA VAL A 88 8.87 3.39 4.95
C VAL A 88 10.06 2.77 4.21
N ASN A 89 10.44 3.33 3.05
CA ASN A 89 11.42 2.73 2.15
C ASN A 89 12.77 2.36 2.81
N PRO A 90 13.35 3.17 3.72
CA PRO A 90 14.58 2.81 4.43
C PRO A 90 14.47 1.54 5.28
N SER A 91 13.26 1.20 5.73
CA SER A 91 12.98 0.03 6.57
C SER A 91 12.67 -1.23 5.74
N VAL A 92 12.56 -1.12 4.41
CA VAL A 92 12.27 -2.25 3.52
C VAL A 92 13.56 -2.81 2.94
N ALA A 93 13.74 -4.11 3.12
CA ALA A 93 14.91 -4.85 2.64
C ALA A 93 14.52 -5.95 1.65
N ARG A 94 15.49 -6.38 0.84
CA ARG A 94 15.36 -7.52 -0.09
C ARG A 94 16.13 -8.71 0.47
N LEU A 95 15.52 -9.88 0.42
CA LEU A 95 16.08 -11.10 0.99
C LEU A 95 16.52 -12.07 -0.09
N TYR A 96 17.72 -12.62 0.12
CA TYR A 96 18.38 -13.56 -0.78
C TYR A 96 18.87 -14.77 0.00
N THR A 97 19.00 -15.91 -0.68
CA THR A 97 19.68 -17.08 -0.14
C THR A 97 21.13 -16.74 0.23
N SER A 98 21.64 -17.42 1.24
CA SER A 98 23.00 -17.18 1.78
C SER A 98 24.11 -17.90 1.02
N ASP A 99 23.79 -18.57 -0.09
CA ASP A 99 24.74 -19.22 -0.97
C ASP A 99 25.63 -18.17 -1.67
N PRO A 100 26.95 -18.17 -1.40
CA PRO A 100 27.88 -17.21 -2.00
C PRO A 100 28.01 -17.34 -3.52
N GLU A 101 27.76 -18.53 -4.08
CA GLU A 101 27.89 -18.77 -5.52
C GLU A 101 26.62 -18.39 -6.28
N SER A 102 25.46 -18.45 -5.60
CA SER A 102 24.15 -18.17 -6.21
C SER A 102 23.18 -17.55 -5.20
N GLN A 103 23.20 -16.22 -5.10
CA GLN A 103 22.20 -15.49 -4.32
C GLN A 103 20.87 -15.39 -5.08
N ILE A 104 19.87 -16.14 -4.62
CA ILE A 104 18.52 -16.18 -5.19
C ILE A 104 17.60 -15.30 -4.34
N PHE A 105 16.97 -14.31 -4.96
CA PHE A 105 15.94 -13.49 -4.32
C PHE A 105 14.70 -14.34 -4.02
N PHE A 106 14.19 -14.26 -2.80
CA PHE A 106 12.96 -14.96 -2.42
C PHE A 106 11.85 -14.06 -1.86
N GLY A 107 12.15 -12.84 -1.44
CA GLY A 107 11.09 -11.94 -0.94
C GLY A 107 11.60 -10.63 -0.36
N LEU A 108 10.67 -9.86 0.19
CA LEU A 108 10.97 -8.66 0.95
C LEU A 108 11.05 -8.95 2.45
N GLY A 109 11.70 -8.07 3.17
CA GLY A 109 11.68 -8.01 4.62
C GLY A 109 11.42 -6.59 5.09
N LEU A 110 10.88 -6.47 6.30
CA LEU A 110 10.65 -5.19 6.96
C LEU A 110 11.44 -5.16 8.26
N VAL A 111 12.26 -4.12 8.46
CA VAL A 111 12.98 -3.86 9.70
C VAL A 111 11.99 -3.31 10.72
N VAL A 112 11.83 -3.99 11.85
CA VAL A 112 10.82 -3.67 12.89
C VAL A 112 11.42 -3.14 14.18
N ASP A 113 12.75 -3.16 14.32
CA ASP A 113 13.43 -2.49 15.40
C ASP A 113 14.82 -1.96 15.01
N LYS A 114 15.37 -1.07 15.83
CA LYS A 114 16.70 -0.47 15.64
C LYS A 114 17.85 -1.45 15.90
N THR A 115 17.56 -2.66 16.40
CA THR A 115 18.57 -3.70 16.64
C THR A 115 18.76 -4.61 15.41
N GLY A 116 17.95 -4.42 14.36
CA GLY A 116 18.05 -5.17 13.12
C GLY A 116 17.17 -6.41 13.10
N VAL A 117 16.08 -6.43 13.88
CA VAL A 117 15.04 -7.47 13.70
C VAL A 117 14.26 -7.18 12.42
N ILE A 118 14.15 -8.19 11.58
CA ILE A 118 13.48 -8.15 10.29
C ILE A 118 12.36 -9.20 10.28
N VAL A 119 11.19 -8.81 9.82
CA VAL A 119 10.07 -9.71 9.58
C VAL A 119 9.90 -9.97 8.09
N THR A 120 9.49 -11.20 7.74
CA THR A 120 9.26 -11.61 6.34
C THR A 120 8.21 -12.73 6.25
N ASP A 121 7.88 -13.13 5.03
CA ASP A 121 7.02 -14.28 4.75
C ASP A 121 7.79 -15.59 4.96
N SER A 122 7.36 -16.39 5.94
CA SER A 122 7.96 -17.68 6.25
C SER A 122 7.86 -18.67 5.09
N ASN A 123 6.83 -18.55 4.26
CA ASN A 123 6.65 -19.42 3.08
C ASN A 123 7.65 -19.06 1.98
N ALA A 124 7.95 -17.77 1.80
CA ALA A 124 8.99 -17.31 0.87
C ALA A 124 10.39 -17.71 1.33
N LEU A 125 10.63 -17.66 2.65
CA LEU A 125 11.88 -18.08 3.27
C LEU A 125 12.09 -19.61 3.22
N GLY A 126 11.04 -20.43 3.13
CA GLY A 126 11.17 -21.89 3.15
C GLY A 126 11.93 -22.39 4.38
N ASP A 127 12.80 -23.38 4.18
CA ASP A 127 13.56 -24.05 5.25
C ASP A 127 14.91 -23.39 5.58
N TYR A 128 15.25 -22.27 4.93
CA TYR A 128 16.53 -21.60 5.20
C TYR A 128 16.61 -21.10 6.64
N SER A 129 17.76 -21.32 7.30
CA SER A 129 18.03 -20.85 8.66
C SER A 129 18.65 -19.45 8.71
N ASP A 130 19.09 -18.94 7.56
CA ASP A 130 19.68 -17.62 7.39
C ASP A 130 19.32 -17.02 6.03
N ALA A 131 19.63 -15.74 5.86
CA ALA A 131 19.46 -15.00 4.63
C ALA A 131 20.52 -13.91 4.48
N VAL A 132 20.73 -13.47 3.24
CA VAL A 132 21.42 -12.21 2.94
C VAL A 132 20.36 -11.13 2.74
N VAL A 133 20.42 -10.11 3.59
CA VAL A 133 19.59 -8.91 3.57
C VAL A 133 20.30 -7.85 2.73
N ARG A 134 19.63 -7.32 1.72
CA ARG A 134 20.10 -6.17 0.94
C ARG A 134 19.21 -4.96 1.21
N LEU A 135 19.81 -3.92 1.76
CA LEU A 135 19.13 -2.64 2.01
C LEU A 135 19.02 -1.80 0.74
N GLN A 136 18.19 -0.75 0.79
CA GLN A 136 18.07 0.23 -0.30
C GLN A 136 19.40 0.96 -0.59
N SER A 137 20.27 1.10 0.41
CA SER A 137 21.62 1.65 0.24
C SER A 137 22.56 0.75 -0.57
N GLY A 138 22.16 -0.49 -0.84
CA GLY A 138 22.99 -1.52 -1.47
C GLY A 138 23.82 -2.33 -0.45
N ALA A 139 23.84 -1.94 0.82
CA ALA A 139 24.50 -2.68 1.89
C ALA A 139 23.93 -4.11 2.00
N GLN A 140 24.83 -5.08 2.13
CA GLN A 140 24.46 -6.49 2.32
C GLN A 140 24.86 -6.96 3.72
N VAL A 141 23.94 -7.64 4.39
CA VAL A 141 24.09 -8.09 5.78
C VAL A 141 23.57 -9.51 5.90
N ARG A 142 24.21 -10.33 6.73
CA ARG A 142 23.67 -11.66 7.04
C ARG A 142 22.63 -11.55 8.14
N ALA A 143 21.54 -12.31 8.04
CA ALA A 143 20.53 -12.38 9.08
C ALA A 143 20.15 -13.83 9.36
N PHE A 144 19.86 -14.15 10.61
CA PHE A 144 19.57 -15.50 11.08
C PHE A 144 18.14 -15.59 11.58
N VAL A 145 17.46 -16.68 11.28
CA VAL A 145 16.09 -16.89 11.74
C VAL A 145 16.10 -17.11 13.25
N ILE A 146 15.34 -16.29 13.98
CA ILE A 146 15.18 -16.37 15.44
C ILE A 146 13.83 -16.95 15.85
N ALA A 147 12.78 -16.78 15.03
CA ALA A 147 11.46 -17.34 15.29
C ALA A 147 10.64 -17.48 14.00
N ARG A 148 9.67 -18.40 14.02
CA ARG A 148 8.67 -18.58 12.98
C ARG A 148 7.30 -18.73 13.62
N ASP A 149 6.36 -17.88 13.25
CA ASP A 149 4.98 -17.99 13.69
C ASP A 149 4.17 -18.66 12.57
N VAL A 150 3.84 -19.94 12.78
CA VAL A 150 3.05 -20.75 11.84
C VAL A 150 1.63 -20.21 11.67
N GLY A 151 1.07 -19.55 12.69
CA GLY A 151 -0.29 -19.00 12.64
C GLY A 151 -0.38 -17.77 11.74
N THR A 152 0.65 -16.94 11.68
CA THR A 152 0.67 -15.75 10.81
C THR A 152 1.46 -15.97 9.51
N GLY A 153 2.34 -16.96 9.46
CA GLY A 153 3.30 -17.12 8.37
C GLY A 153 4.38 -16.04 8.41
N ILE A 154 4.62 -15.40 9.55
CA ILE A 154 5.71 -14.44 9.74
C ILE A 154 6.94 -15.17 10.25
N ALA A 155 8.07 -14.93 9.59
CA ALA A 155 9.39 -15.29 10.10
C ALA A 155 10.12 -14.05 10.62
N TYR A 156 10.79 -14.20 11.76
CA TYR A 156 11.62 -13.17 12.39
C TYR A 156 13.08 -13.53 12.20
N LEU A 157 13.86 -12.58 11.67
CA LEU A 157 15.28 -12.70 11.44
C LEU A 157 16.01 -11.64 12.26
N GLN A 158 17.14 -12.01 12.85
CA GLN A 158 18.07 -11.08 13.47
C GLN A 158 19.23 -10.82 12.52
N ALA A 159 19.37 -9.60 12.04
CA ALA A 159 20.50 -9.20 11.22
C ALA A 159 21.75 -8.92 12.06
N THR A 160 22.93 -9.15 11.48
CA THR A 160 24.21 -8.78 12.08
C THR A 160 24.39 -7.27 12.10
N THR A 161 25.25 -6.77 12.99
CA THR A 161 25.54 -5.33 13.12
C THR A 161 26.63 -4.84 12.16
N THR A 162 27.18 -5.74 11.35
CA THR A 162 28.18 -5.44 10.33
C THR A 162 27.74 -5.99 8.98
N THR A 163 28.01 -5.23 7.93
CA THR A 163 27.84 -5.64 6.54
C THR A 163 28.84 -6.74 6.16
N LEU A 164 28.61 -7.39 5.01
CA LEU A 164 29.54 -8.41 4.47
C LEU A 164 30.92 -7.84 4.12
N ASP A 165 31.02 -6.52 3.85
CA ASP A 165 32.29 -5.80 3.66
C ASP A 165 32.86 -5.20 4.97
N GLY A 166 32.30 -5.57 6.12
CA GLY A 166 32.85 -5.26 7.45
C GLY A 166 32.51 -3.86 7.99
N LYS A 167 31.58 -3.12 7.39
CA LYS A 167 31.15 -1.80 7.86
C LYS A 167 30.05 -1.92 8.90
N ALA A 168 30.06 -1.05 9.90
CA ALA A 168 28.95 -0.94 10.84
C ALA A 168 27.67 -0.51 10.11
N ILE A 169 26.52 -1.01 10.57
CA ILE A 169 25.22 -0.67 9.99
C ILE A 169 24.29 -0.07 11.04
N ALA A 170 23.55 0.96 10.62
CA ALA A 170 22.44 1.52 11.38
C ALA A 170 21.13 1.06 10.74
N TRP A 171 20.21 0.58 11.58
CA TRP A 171 18.91 0.08 11.14
C TRP A 171 17.85 1.15 11.31
N GLU A 172 17.11 1.42 10.23
CA GLU A 172 15.89 2.22 10.28
C GLU A 172 14.70 1.31 10.55
N SER A 173 13.97 1.60 11.61
CA SER A 173 12.81 0.82 12.02
C SER A 173 11.55 1.39 11.40
N ALA A 174 10.71 0.53 10.84
CA ALA A 174 9.38 0.90 10.43
C ALA A 174 8.54 1.34 11.64
N VAL A 175 7.63 2.30 11.41
CA VAL A 175 6.59 2.64 12.37
C VAL A 175 5.44 1.65 12.17
N LEU A 176 5.12 0.87 13.20
CA LEU A 176 4.06 -0.15 13.14
C LEU A 176 2.79 0.39 13.77
N SER A 177 1.64 0.09 13.15
CA SER A 177 0.36 0.62 13.59
C SER A 177 -0.14 -0.07 14.85
N SER A 178 -0.57 0.72 15.82
CA SER A 178 -1.39 0.26 16.95
C SER A 178 -2.89 0.48 16.71
N SER A 179 -3.24 1.07 15.56
CA SER A 179 -4.59 1.52 15.26
C SER A 179 -5.45 0.39 14.75
N LYS A 180 -6.77 0.50 14.98
CA LYS A 180 -7.73 -0.42 14.37
C LYS A 180 -7.89 -0.08 12.89
N ILE A 181 -7.64 -1.06 12.04
CA ILE A 181 -7.78 -0.96 10.58
C ILE A 181 -9.25 -0.81 10.19
N THR A 182 -9.54 0.07 9.24
CA THR A 182 -10.90 0.39 8.81
C THR A 182 -11.16 0.03 7.34
N LEU A 183 -12.40 -0.33 7.01
CA LEU A 183 -12.80 -0.59 5.62
C LEU A 183 -12.82 0.75 4.84
N GLY A 184 -12.32 0.73 3.61
CA GLY A 184 -12.22 1.92 2.75
C GLY A 184 -10.97 2.77 3.00
N GLU A 185 -10.11 2.40 3.96
CA GLU A 185 -8.85 3.09 4.23
C GLU A 185 -7.89 2.96 3.03
N THR A 186 -7.35 4.08 2.56
CA THR A 186 -6.34 4.11 1.48
C THR A 186 -5.04 3.49 1.99
N VAL A 187 -4.54 2.53 1.23
CA VAL A 187 -3.34 1.77 1.59
C VAL A 187 -2.43 1.59 0.38
N VAL A 188 -1.14 1.41 0.68
CA VAL A 188 -0.07 1.23 -0.29
C VAL A 188 0.74 0.00 0.07
N ALA A 189 0.97 -0.89 -0.90
CA ALA A 189 1.86 -2.03 -0.77
C ALA A 189 3.17 -1.76 -1.52
N LEU A 190 4.29 -2.18 -0.93
CA LEU A 190 5.60 -2.12 -1.56
C LEU A 190 6.04 -3.52 -2.01
N SER A 191 6.61 -3.60 -3.21
CA SER A 191 7.05 -4.85 -3.82
C SER A 191 8.26 -4.63 -4.73
N GLY A 192 8.77 -5.71 -5.34
CA GLY A 192 9.73 -5.66 -6.43
C GLY A 192 11.11 -6.22 -6.11
N LYS A 193 11.54 -7.18 -6.93
CA LYS A 193 12.82 -7.89 -6.81
C LYS A 193 14.04 -6.98 -7.06
N THR A 194 14.07 -6.29 -8.20
CA THR A 194 15.21 -5.46 -8.61
C THR A 194 14.88 -3.98 -8.53
N ILE A 195 13.68 -3.62 -8.98
CA ILE A 195 13.16 -2.25 -8.99
C ILE A 195 11.97 -2.23 -8.06
N GLN A 196 11.93 -1.24 -7.17
CA GLN A 196 10.79 -1.00 -6.28
C GLN A 196 9.52 -0.79 -7.11
N ARG A 197 8.44 -1.44 -6.72
CA ARG A 197 7.10 -1.22 -7.23
C ARG A 197 6.19 -0.87 -6.08
N ILE A 198 5.20 -0.06 -6.38
CA ILE A 198 4.14 0.31 -5.46
C ILE A 198 2.80 -0.09 -6.07
N GLY A 199 1.90 -0.58 -5.23
CA GLY A 199 0.49 -0.74 -5.57
C GLY A 199 -0.35 0.00 -4.55
N SER A 200 -1.28 0.83 -5.00
CA SER A 200 -2.23 1.49 -4.11
C SER A 200 -3.62 0.90 -4.26
N GLY A 201 -4.41 1.02 -3.21
CA GLY A 201 -5.79 0.55 -3.16
C GLY A 201 -6.45 0.95 -1.86
N ILE A 202 -7.53 0.26 -1.53
CA ILE A 202 -8.24 0.42 -0.26
C ILE A 202 -8.34 -0.92 0.46
N VAL A 203 -8.56 -0.88 1.76
CA VAL A 203 -9.00 -2.05 2.54
C VAL A 203 -10.43 -2.41 2.14
N THR A 204 -10.63 -3.60 1.59
CA THR A 204 -11.93 -4.07 1.04
C THR A 204 -12.68 -4.95 2.02
N ALA A 205 -11.97 -5.75 2.82
CA ALA A 205 -12.55 -6.63 3.82
C ALA A 205 -11.58 -6.89 4.98
N LEU A 206 -12.14 -7.29 6.13
CA LEU A 206 -11.40 -7.84 7.26
C LEU A 206 -11.87 -9.27 7.48
N MET A 207 -11.11 -10.24 6.96
CA MET A 207 -11.50 -11.65 7.00
C MET A 207 -11.25 -12.23 8.40
N PRO A 208 -12.29 -12.69 9.11
CA PRO A 208 -12.18 -13.14 10.49
C PRO A 208 -11.34 -14.42 10.60
N ARG A 209 -10.67 -14.58 11.74
CA ARG A 209 -9.93 -15.78 12.12
C ARG A 209 -10.31 -16.18 13.54
N GLU A 210 -10.51 -17.47 13.80
CA GLU A 210 -11.08 -17.93 15.08
C GLU A 210 -10.29 -17.51 16.33
N LYS A 211 -8.96 -17.40 16.25
CA LYS A 211 -8.08 -17.05 17.38
C LYS A 211 -6.91 -16.13 16.99
N ALA A 212 -7.10 -15.30 15.97
CA ALA A 212 -6.07 -14.40 15.48
C ALA A 212 -6.69 -13.10 14.96
N ALA A 213 -5.86 -12.08 14.76
CA ALA A 213 -6.29 -10.87 14.07
C ALA A 213 -6.81 -11.20 12.67
N SER A 214 -7.85 -10.49 12.23
CA SER A 214 -8.42 -10.65 10.89
C SER A 214 -7.37 -10.37 9.81
N ILE A 215 -7.43 -11.12 8.69
CA ILE A 215 -6.61 -10.80 7.52
C ILE A 215 -7.18 -9.56 6.85
N ILE A 216 -6.30 -8.63 6.50
CA ILE A 216 -6.64 -7.40 5.79
C ILE A 216 -6.71 -7.76 4.32
N ASP A 217 -7.90 -7.66 3.72
CA ASP A 217 -8.07 -7.78 2.28
C ASP A 217 -8.04 -6.41 1.62
N THR A 218 -7.47 -6.32 0.41
CA THR A 218 -7.29 -5.04 -0.27
C THR A 218 -7.67 -5.12 -1.75
N SER A 219 -7.93 -3.96 -2.35
CA SER A 219 -8.11 -3.84 -3.80
C SER A 219 -6.78 -3.76 -4.57
N ILE A 220 -5.63 -3.92 -3.90
CA ILE A 220 -4.31 -3.84 -4.53
C ILE A 220 -4.14 -5.05 -5.45
N SER A 221 -3.65 -4.83 -6.66
CA SER A 221 -3.37 -5.91 -7.62
C SER A 221 -2.38 -6.92 -7.02
N GLN A 222 -2.68 -8.22 -7.18
CA GLN A 222 -1.80 -9.31 -6.76
C GLN A 222 -0.40 -9.20 -7.37
N ASP A 223 -0.28 -8.67 -8.59
CA ASP A 223 1.03 -8.47 -9.26
C ASP A 223 1.91 -7.43 -8.56
N SER A 224 1.31 -6.57 -7.74
CA SER A 224 2.00 -5.58 -6.92
C SER A 224 2.29 -6.08 -5.50
N ILE A 225 2.04 -7.35 -5.21
CA ILE A 225 2.20 -7.98 -3.89
C ILE A 225 3.11 -9.19 -4.00
N MET A 226 4.03 -9.35 -3.05
CA MET A 226 4.86 -10.55 -2.93
C MET A 226 5.02 -10.98 -1.47
N GLY A 227 5.72 -12.09 -1.24
CA GLY A 227 6.05 -12.53 0.11
C GLY A 227 6.89 -11.46 0.82
N GLY A 228 6.43 -11.03 1.99
CA GLY A 228 7.07 -10.01 2.81
C GLY A 228 6.76 -8.57 2.40
N SER A 229 5.87 -8.34 1.41
CA SER A 229 5.42 -6.98 1.06
C SER A 229 4.74 -6.31 2.26
N PRO A 230 5.20 -5.12 2.71
CA PRO A 230 4.49 -4.36 3.73
C PRO A 230 3.28 -3.65 3.13
N LEU A 231 2.22 -3.55 3.94
CA LEU A 231 1.04 -2.72 3.69
C LEU A 231 1.13 -1.49 4.60
N VAL A 232 0.97 -0.31 4.02
CA VAL A 232 1.24 0.96 4.67
C VAL A 232 0.06 1.90 4.44
N ASP A 233 -0.30 2.68 5.45
CA ASP A 233 -1.27 3.76 5.30
C ASP A 233 -0.68 5.00 4.62
N THR A 234 -1.49 6.05 4.48
CA THR A 234 -1.07 7.34 3.91
C THR A 234 -0.14 8.15 4.81
N ASP A 235 0.01 7.77 6.08
CA ASP A 235 0.89 8.42 7.05
C ASP A 235 2.28 7.75 7.11
N GLY A 236 2.47 6.64 6.38
CA GLY A 236 3.72 5.89 6.39
C GLY A 236 3.83 4.88 7.53
N THR A 237 2.71 4.56 8.17
CA THR A 237 2.65 3.54 9.21
C THR A 237 2.32 2.18 8.60
N VAL A 238 3.08 1.16 8.98
CA VAL A 238 2.86 -0.21 8.51
C VAL A 238 1.69 -0.82 9.25
N LEU A 239 0.68 -1.22 8.49
CA LEU A 239 -0.52 -1.91 8.97
C LEU A 239 -0.35 -3.42 9.00
N GLY A 240 0.42 -3.98 8.06
CA GLY A 240 0.55 -5.43 7.93
C GLY A 240 1.59 -5.89 6.91
N ILE A 241 1.72 -7.20 6.78
CA ILE A 241 2.68 -7.87 5.87
C ILE A 241 1.99 -8.99 5.11
N SER A 242 2.26 -9.08 3.81
CA SER A 242 1.80 -10.17 2.95
C SER A 242 2.61 -11.43 3.24
N THR A 243 1.93 -12.46 3.74
CA THR A 243 2.50 -13.79 4.00
C THR A 243 1.82 -14.84 3.13
N GLY A 244 2.39 -16.03 3.03
CA GLY A 244 1.73 -17.17 2.39
C GLY A 244 0.39 -17.51 3.05
N VAL A 245 0.29 -17.35 4.38
CA VAL A 245 -0.95 -17.59 5.15
C VAL A 245 -2.04 -16.57 4.78
N ALA A 246 -1.69 -15.29 4.68
CA ALA A 246 -2.66 -14.27 4.25
C ALA A 246 -3.12 -14.52 2.81
N ARG A 247 -2.16 -14.79 1.92
CA ARG A 247 -2.41 -15.03 0.48
C ARG A 247 -3.21 -16.30 0.18
N ALA A 248 -3.16 -17.28 1.07
CA ALA A 248 -4.01 -18.46 0.98
C ALA A 248 -5.49 -18.16 1.30
N SER A 249 -5.78 -17.08 2.02
CA SER A 249 -7.15 -16.66 2.36
C SER A 249 -7.69 -15.61 1.38
N SER A 250 -6.86 -14.64 0.98
CA SER A 250 -7.11 -13.74 -0.15
C SER A 250 -5.82 -13.42 -0.85
N VAL A 251 -5.81 -13.48 -2.18
CA VAL A 251 -4.63 -13.19 -3.01
C VAL A 251 -4.05 -11.78 -2.79
N SER A 252 -4.86 -10.83 -2.30
CA SER A 252 -4.47 -9.46 -1.94
C SER A 252 -4.49 -9.22 -0.43
N GLY A 253 -4.29 -10.30 0.34
CA GLY A 253 -4.36 -10.34 1.79
C GLY A 253 -3.05 -10.02 2.52
N PHE A 254 -3.18 -9.39 3.69
CA PHE A 254 -2.07 -9.07 4.59
C PHE A 254 -2.38 -9.47 6.04
N ILE A 255 -1.36 -9.91 6.78
CA ILE A 255 -1.45 -10.12 8.21
C ILE A 255 -1.21 -8.79 8.93
N PRO A 256 -2.10 -8.34 9.83
CA PRO A 256 -1.83 -7.20 10.69
C PRO A 256 -0.56 -7.41 11.53
N ILE A 257 0.30 -6.40 11.59
CA ILE A 257 1.51 -6.45 12.42
C ILE A 257 1.38 -5.44 13.58
N PRO A 258 1.19 -5.90 14.83
CA PRO A 258 1.15 -4.99 15.97
C PRO A 258 2.55 -4.40 16.25
N PRO A 259 2.65 -3.37 17.12
CA PRO A 259 3.94 -2.89 17.60
C PRO A 259 4.82 -4.04 18.06
N PHE A 260 6.07 -4.03 17.59
CA PHE A 260 6.96 -5.16 17.79
C PHE A 260 7.40 -5.23 19.26
N GLU A 261 7.11 -6.37 19.88
CA GLU A 261 7.67 -6.78 21.16
C GLU A 261 8.64 -7.92 20.89
N LYS A 262 9.85 -7.85 21.46
CA LYS A 262 10.85 -8.91 21.26
C LYS A 262 10.27 -10.26 21.69
N PRO A 263 10.37 -11.31 20.85
CA PRO A 263 9.92 -12.64 21.23
C PRO A 263 10.55 -13.07 22.55
N VAL A 264 9.73 -13.34 23.55
CA VAL A 264 10.20 -13.93 24.81
C VAL A 264 10.60 -15.37 24.50
N GLU A 265 11.89 -15.68 24.67
CA GLU A 265 12.37 -17.05 24.68
C GLU A 265 11.56 -17.83 25.71
N LYS A 266 10.66 -18.72 25.26
CA LYS A 266 10.09 -19.73 26.15
C LYS A 266 11.23 -20.70 26.47
N SER A 267 11.99 -20.37 27.52
CA SER A 267 12.92 -21.30 28.15
C SER A 267 12.16 -22.60 28.41
N ALA A 268 12.56 -23.68 27.75
CA ALA A 268 12.03 -25.01 27.99
C ALA A 268 12.19 -25.31 29.48
N GLN A 269 11.09 -25.20 30.24
CA GLN A 269 11.09 -25.61 31.63
C GLN A 269 11.36 -27.11 31.66
N SER A 270 12.54 -27.44 32.17
CA SER A 270 12.98 -28.77 32.52
C SER A 270 11.90 -29.46 33.34
N GLN A 271 11.20 -30.43 32.73
CA GLN A 271 10.49 -31.45 33.47
C GLN A 271 11.54 -32.30 34.16
N VAL A 272 11.81 -31.98 35.43
CA VAL A 272 12.48 -32.92 36.34
C VAL A 272 11.44 -33.99 36.68
N PRO A 273 11.67 -35.27 36.34
CA PRO A 273 10.79 -36.34 36.78
C PRO A 273 10.95 -36.50 38.30
N VAL A 274 9.84 -36.33 39.02
CA VAL A 274 9.73 -36.74 40.41
C VAL A 274 9.65 -38.27 40.40
N ASN A 275 10.68 -38.92 40.93
CA ASN A 275 10.66 -40.32 41.36
C ASN A 275 10.61 -40.34 42.89
#